data_AF-A0A832ZQZ9-F1
#
_entry.id   AF-A0A832ZQZ9-F1
#
_cell.length_a   1.000
_cell.length_b   1.000
_cell.length_c   1.000
_cell.angle_alpha   90.00
_cell.angle_beta   90.00
_cell.angle_gamma   90.00
#
_symmetry.space_group_name_H-M   'P 1'
#
loop_
_entity.id
_entity.type
_entity.pdbx_description
1 polymer ?
#
loop_
_entity_poly.entity_id
_entity_poly.type
_entity_poly.pdbx_seq_one_letter_code
_entity_poly.pdbx_strand_id
1 'polypeptide(L)'
;MTNSADASYELERIKDAIRRARDSDAEIPVWLPILGPLLAVIGLIAFLLSFLFFMIGTIQPIGTTGPAVPPEAAPAFILVILSGLSIMMLAGFLGALITIYLVYVWLKRINEHFHRVRELYRNTAAYLDKLGYSDESRRMNDLLRDLEYRMGGEKSPVLWAILVFLIGILIWYVLYVVTDSLKKLGRGETDMTDIVNNMARQYNLGGFTYDVRSLERVPDRNVVLYIVLSIVTLGIFQIYWMYAVTVDLNKHFRDHREVEREFIQILENMKPKE
;
A
#
# COMPACT_ATOMS: atom_id res chain seq x y z
N MET A 1 31.03 -31.16 11.48
CA MET A 1 31.61 -30.16 10.57
C MET A 1 30.68 -29.78 9.41
N THR A 2 29.77 -30.65 8.96
CA THR A 2 28.76 -30.32 7.93
C THR A 2 27.71 -29.31 8.41
N ASN A 3 27.13 -29.49 9.60
CA ASN A 3 26.08 -28.60 10.13
C ASN A 3 26.49 -27.13 10.29
N SER A 4 27.76 -26.82 10.59
CA SER A 4 28.20 -25.43 10.78
C SER A 4 28.33 -24.65 9.48
N ALA A 5 28.79 -25.32 8.40
CA ALA A 5 28.85 -24.69 7.07
C ALA A 5 27.43 -24.46 6.52
N ASP A 6 26.54 -25.42 6.73
CA ASP A 6 25.16 -25.33 6.30
C ASP A 6 24.37 -24.26 7.06
N ALA A 7 24.64 -24.05 8.36
CA ALA A 7 24.03 -22.98 9.14
C ALA A 7 24.51 -21.60 8.67
N SER A 8 25.81 -21.42 8.44
CA SER A 8 26.35 -20.18 7.89
C SER A 8 25.75 -19.82 6.52
N TYR A 9 25.46 -20.82 5.69
CA TYR A 9 24.79 -20.61 4.41
C TYR A 9 23.38 -20.02 4.57
N GLU A 10 22.55 -20.54 5.48
CA GLU A 10 21.21 -19.97 5.71
C GLU A 10 21.28 -18.57 6.31
N LEU A 11 22.25 -18.31 7.19
CA LEU A 11 22.47 -16.98 7.75
C LEU A 11 22.83 -15.95 6.68
N GLU A 12 23.63 -16.32 5.68
CA GLU A 12 23.90 -15.41 4.55
C GLU A 12 22.66 -15.19 3.69
N ARG A 13 21.80 -16.21 3.49
CA ARG A 13 20.53 -16.02 2.79
C ARG A 13 19.55 -15.12 3.54
N ILE A 14 19.57 -15.16 4.88
CA ILE A 14 18.83 -14.21 5.74
C ILE A 14 19.37 -12.79 5.54
N LYS A 15 20.70 -12.61 5.55
CA LYS A 15 21.36 -11.32 5.24
C LYS A 15 20.94 -10.79 3.88
N ASP A 16 20.93 -11.64 2.86
CA ASP A 16 20.56 -11.27 1.50
C ASP A 16 19.07 -10.90 1.37
N ALA A 17 18.17 -11.56 2.11
CA ALA A 17 16.77 -11.17 2.18
C ALA A 17 16.59 -9.77 2.80
N ILE A 18 17.34 -9.47 3.88
CA ILE A 18 17.32 -8.14 4.53
C ILE A 18 17.94 -7.06 3.64
N ARG A 19 19.06 -7.35 2.96
CA ARG A 19 19.69 -6.40 2.01
C ARG A 19 18.74 -5.98 0.89
N ARG A 20 17.91 -6.92 0.39
CA ARG A 20 16.90 -6.65 -0.65
C ARG A 20 15.73 -5.78 -0.18
N ALA A 21 15.53 -5.60 1.13
CA ALA A 21 14.45 -4.76 1.69
C ALA A 21 14.56 -3.29 1.27
N ARG A 22 15.75 -2.83 0.86
CA ARG A 22 15.94 -1.48 0.34
C ARG A 22 15.16 -1.23 -0.94
N ASP A 23 15.09 -2.23 -1.82
CA ASP A 23 14.51 -2.11 -3.15
C ASP A 23 13.02 -2.48 -3.15
N SER A 24 12.63 -3.56 -2.45
CA SER A 24 11.22 -3.99 -2.37
C SER A 24 10.36 -3.04 -1.53
N ASP A 25 10.94 -2.45 -0.49
CA ASP A 25 10.19 -1.69 0.52
C ASP A 25 10.42 -0.17 0.36
N ALA A 26 10.75 0.28 -0.87
CA ALA A 26 10.98 1.69 -1.16
C ALA A 26 9.75 2.54 -0.80
N GLU A 27 9.98 3.71 -0.18
CA GLU A 27 8.91 4.61 0.24
C GLU A 27 8.32 5.37 -0.96
N ILE A 28 6.99 5.48 -0.99
CA ILE A 28 6.29 6.33 -1.96
C ILE A 28 6.01 7.69 -1.32
N PRO A 29 6.14 8.80 -2.06
CA PRO A 29 5.75 10.11 -1.57
C PRO A 29 4.25 10.16 -1.19
N VAL A 30 3.96 10.64 0.03
CA VAL A 30 2.59 10.67 0.59
C VAL A 30 1.64 11.64 -0.12
N TRP A 31 2.16 12.56 -0.93
CA TRP A 31 1.36 13.48 -1.75
C TRP A 31 0.86 12.83 -3.05
N LEU A 32 1.49 11.75 -3.51
CA LEU A 32 1.16 11.11 -4.78
C LEU A 32 -0.30 10.58 -4.83
N PRO A 33 -0.84 9.94 -3.76
CA PRO A 33 -2.24 9.52 -3.71
C PRO A 33 -3.26 10.65 -3.81
N ILE A 34 -2.85 11.88 -3.49
CA ILE A 34 -3.71 13.07 -3.50
C ILE A 34 -3.73 13.70 -4.90
N LEU A 35 -2.65 13.56 -5.66
CA LEU A 35 -2.46 14.26 -6.93
C LEU A 35 -3.54 13.90 -7.97
N GLY A 36 -3.87 12.61 -8.11
CA GLY A 36 -4.89 12.17 -9.08
C GLY A 36 -6.28 12.77 -8.82
N PRO A 37 -6.84 12.59 -7.61
CA PRO A 37 -8.09 13.24 -7.22
C PRO A 37 -8.05 14.77 -7.29
N LEU A 38 -6.93 15.40 -6.93
CA LEU A 38 -6.76 16.85 -7.00
C LEU A 38 -6.87 17.35 -8.45
N LEU A 39 -6.26 16.66 -9.42
CA LEU A 39 -6.40 16.99 -10.84
C LEU A 39 -7.86 16.89 -11.30
N ALA A 40 -8.58 15.85 -10.88
CA ALA A 40 -10.00 15.71 -11.20
C ALA A 40 -10.84 16.87 -10.64
N VAL A 41 -10.57 17.32 -9.41
CA VAL A 41 -11.23 18.48 -8.80
C VAL A 41 -10.91 19.77 -9.56
N ILE A 42 -9.65 20.00 -9.93
CA ILE A 42 -9.24 21.16 -10.72
C ILE A 42 -9.96 21.17 -12.09
N GLY A 43 -10.02 20.01 -12.75
CA GLY A 43 -10.73 19.83 -14.00
C GLY A 43 -12.22 20.13 -13.88
N LEU A 44 -12.86 19.65 -12.81
CA LEU A 44 -14.28 19.92 -12.52
C LEU A 44 -14.52 21.41 -12.28
N ILE A 45 -13.66 22.08 -11.50
CA ILE A 45 -13.77 23.52 -11.25
C ILE A 45 -13.63 24.32 -12.56
N ALA A 46 -12.66 23.98 -13.42
CA ALA A 46 -12.49 24.63 -14.71
C ALA A 46 -13.73 24.49 -15.61
N PHE A 47 -14.34 23.30 -15.62
CA PHE A 47 -15.60 23.06 -16.33
C PHE A 47 -16.75 23.88 -15.73
N LEU A 48 -16.93 23.88 -14.41
CA LEU A 48 -17.99 24.63 -13.74
C LEU A 48 -17.87 26.15 -13.96
N LEU A 49 -16.65 26.69 -13.97
CA LEU A 49 -16.41 28.10 -14.27
C LEU A 49 -16.75 28.43 -15.73
N SER A 50 -16.36 27.55 -16.67
CA SER A 50 -16.69 27.69 -18.09
C SER A 50 -18.20 27.62 -18.33
N PHE A 51 -18.88 26.71 -17.63
CA PHE A 51 -20.33 26.56 -17.66
C PHE A 51 -21.04 27.77 -17.04
N LEU A 52 -20.55 28.28 -15.91
CA LEU A 52 -21.09 29.48 -15.26
C LEU A 52 -20.95 30.71 -16.16
N PHE A 53 -19.80 30.89 -16.81
CA PHE A 53 -19.59 31.98 -17.79
C PHE A 53 -20.59 31.88 -18.95
N PHE A 54 -20.81 30.68 -19.47
CA PHE A 54 -21.82 30.42 -20.49
C PHE A 54 -23.24 30.77 -20.00
N MET A 55 -23.60 30.33 -18.80
CA MET A 55 -24.91 30.62 -18.21
C MET A 55 -25.11 32.13 -18.05
N ILE A 56 -24.13 32.87 -17.51
CA ILE A 56 -24.22 34.32 -17.33
C ILE A 56 -24.39 35.03 -18.67
N GLY A 57 -23.60 34.67 -19.68
CA GLY A 57 -23.67 35.32 -21.00
C GLY A 57 -24.91 34.96 -21.83
N THR A 58 -25.72 34.01 -21.38
CA THR A 58 -27.03 33.67 -22.00
C THR A 58 -28.22 34.27 -21.24
N ILE A 59 -28.01 35.00 -20.14
CA ILE A 59 -29.09 35.69 -19.41
C ILE A 59 -29.60 36.86 -20.23
N GLN A 60 -30.90 36.88 -20.52
CA GLN A 60 -31.59 37.99 -21.17
C GLN A 60 -32.41 38.80 -20.16
N PRO A 61 -32.45 40.15 -20.27
CA PRO A 61 -33.33 40.97 -19.46
C PRO A 61 -34.81 40.62 -19.71
N ILE A 62 -35.63 40.72 -18.66
CA ILE A 62 -37.08 40.47 -18.76
C ILE A 62 -37.69 41.45 -19.77
N GLY A 63 -38.37 40.93 -20.79
CA GLY A 63 -39.05 41.72 -21.82
C GLY A 63 -38.27 41.91 -23.13
N THR A 64 -37.06 41.35 -23.26
CA THR A 64 -36.37 41.35 -24.56
C THR A 64 -36.92 40.27 -25.50
N THR A 65 -37.10 40.62 -26.77
CA THR A 65 -37.47 39.68 -27.84
C THR A 65 -36.30 39.57 -28.81
N GLY A 66 -35.61 38.44 -28.79
CA GLY A 66 -34.43 38.17 -29.63
C GLY A 66 -33.62 36.98 -29.12
N PRO A 67 -32.64 36.48 -29.89
CA PRO A 67 -31.78 35.40 -29.43
C PRO A 67 -30.92 35.85 -28.25
N ALA A 68 -30.76 34.96 -27.26
CA ALA A 68 -30.05 35.27 -26.02
C ALA A 68 -28.55 35.57 -26.21
N VAL A 69 -27.97 35.08 -27.30
CA VAL A 69 -26.60 35.34 -27.72
C VAL A 69 -26.67 35.75 -29.20
N PRO A 70 -26.03 36.86 -29.60
CA PRO A 70 -25.93 37.24 -31.00
C PRO A 70 -25.31 36.09 -31.83
N PRO A 71 -25.81 35.81 -33.05
CA PRO A 71 -25.31 34.70 -33.88
C PRO A 71 -23.79 34.72 -34.09
N GLU A 72 -23.18 35.90 -34.20
CA GLU A 72 -21.74 36.12 -34.33
C GLU A 72 -20.94 35.75 -33.07
N ALA A 73 -21.55 35.80 -31.89
CA ALA A 73 -20.92 35.46 -30.61
C ALA A 73 -21.12 33.99 -30.22
N ALA A 74 -22.12 33.31 -30.78
CA ALA A 74 -22.45 31.91 -30.47
C ALA A 74 -21.25 30.94 -30.59
N PRO A 75 -20.36 31.03 -31.61
CA PRO A 75 -19.18 30.17 -31.69
C PRO A 75 -18.24 30.33 -30.49
N ALA A 76 -18.04 31.55 -30.01
CA ALA A 76 -17.16 31.82 -28.86
C ALA A 76 -17.71 31.20 -27.57
N PHE A 77 -19.02 31.28 -27.35
CA PHE A 77 -19.68 30.67 -26.19
C PHE A 77 -19.56 29.14 -26.19
N ILE A 78 -19.71 28.50 -27.35
CA ILE A 78 -19.53 27.05 -27.51
C ILE A 78 -18.06 26.68 -27.22
N LEU A 79 -17.10 27.45 -27.75
CA LEU A 79 -15.67 27.21 -27.51
C LEU A 79 -15.29 27.30 -26.03
N VAL A 80 -15.93 28.18 -25.24
CA VAL A 80 -15.70 28.25 -23.79
C VAL A 80 -16.16 26.99 -23.06
N ILE A 81 -17.35 26.46 -23.37
CA ILE A 81 -17.80 25.19 -22.79
C ILE A 81 -16.87 24.05 -23.21
N LEU A 82 -16.54 23.97 -24.49
CA LEU A 82 -15.68 22.91 -25.03
C LEU A 82 -14.27 22.97 -24.43
N SER A 83 -13.72 24.15 -24.16
CA SER A 83 -12.42 24.29 -23.50
C SER A 83 -12.48 23.82 -22.04
N GLY A 84 -13.52 24.20 -21.29
CA GLY A 84 -13.75 23.69 -19.94
C GLY A 84 -13.89 22.17 -19.90
N LEU A 85 -14.67 21.59 -20.83
CA LEU A 85 -14.84 20.14 -20.97
C LEU A 85 -13.50 19.46 -21.32
N SER A 86 -12.73 20.04 -22.25
CA SER A 86 -11.43 19.50 -22.66
C SER A 86 -10.43 19.49 -21.51
N ILE A 87 -10.40 20.55 -20.68
CA ILE A 87 -9.57 20.63 -19.47
C ILE A 87 -10.00 19.56 -18.47
N MET A 88 -11.30 19.40 -18.24
CA MET A 88 -11.83 18.36 -17.34
C MET A 88 -11.44 16.95 -17.81
N MET A 89 -11.59 16.65 -19.10
CA MET A 89 -11.22 15.36 -19.67
C MET A 89 -9.72 15.10 -19.57
N LEU A 90 -8.88 16.10 -19.88
CA LEU A 90 -7.43 15.98 -19.77
C LEU A 90 -6.99 15.75 -18.32
N ALA A 91 -7.50 16.56 -17.39
CA ALA A 91 -7.16 16.45 -15.98
C ALA A 91 -7.65 15.12 -15.37
N GLY A 92 -8.85 14.68 -15.74
CA GLY A 92 -9.40 13.39 -15.35
C GLY A 92 -8.58 12.21 -15.91
N PHE A 93 -8.16 12.30 -17.18
CA PHE A 93 -7.29 11.29 -17.80
C PHE A 93 -5.94 11.19 -17.10
N LEU A 94 -5.26 12.32 -16.87
CA LEU A 94 -3.99 12.34 -16.13
C LEU A 94 -4.16 11.83 -14.69
N GLY A 95 -5.25 12.23 -14.03
CA GLY A 95 -5.58 11.74 -12.70
C GLY A 95 -5.79 10.23 -12.67
N ALA A 96 -6.48 9.67 -13.66
CA ALA A 96 -6.68 8.24 -13.80
C ALA A 96 -5.35 7.49 -14.02
N LEU A 97 -4.43 8.01 -14.85
CA LEU A 97 -3.10 7.41 -15.04
C LEU A 97 -2.31 7.34 -13.72
N ILE A 98 -2.38 8.39 -12.90
CA ILE A 98 -1.74 8.41 -11.57
C ILE A 98 -2.39 7.36 -10.66
N THR A 99 -3.72 7.25 -10.65
CA THR A 99 -4.44 6.24 -9.85
C THR A 99 -4.08 4.81 -10.27
N ILE A 100 -3.98 4.54 -11.58
CA ILE A 100 -3.54 3.24 -12.11
C ILE A 100 -2.15 2.90 -11.58
N TYR A 101 -1.21 3.84 -11.70
CA TYR A 101 0.15 3.67 -11.19
C TYR A 101 0.16 3.37 -9.69
N LEU A 102 -0.61 4.12 -8.89
CA LEU A 102 -0.68 3.91 -7.44
C LEU A 102 -1.22 2.53 -7.06
N VAL A 103 -2.31 2.10 -7.69
CA VAL A 103 -2.88 0.76 -7.48
C VAL A 103 -1.85 -0.32 -7.79
N TYR A 104 -1.17 -0.19 -8.93
CA TYR A 104 -0.09 -1.09 -9.32
C TYR A 104 1.00 -1.13 -8.24
N VAL A 105 1.50 0.03 -7.81
CA VAL A 105 2.61 0.09 -6.85
C VAL A 105 2.21 -0.45 -5.47
N TRP A 106 1.01 -0.14 -4.94
CA TRP A 106 0.59 -0.66 -3.64
C TRP A 106 0.52 -2.20 -3.63
N LEU A 107 -0.12 -2.79 -4.65
CA LEU A 107 -0.23 -4.25 -4.74
C LEU A 107 1.12 -4.91 -4.98
N LYS A 108 1.94 -4.32 -5.87
CA LYS A 108 3.31 -4.79 -6.12
C LYS A 108 4.14 -4.81 -4.84
N ARG A 109 4.15 -3.71 -4.09
CA ARG A 109 4.93 -3.59 -2.84
C ARG A 109 4.53 -4.62 -1.80
N ILE A 110 3.23 -4.82 -1.58
CA ILE A 110 2.77 -5.85 -0.64
C ILE A 110 3.21 -7.24 -1.08
N ASN A 111 3.08 -7.57 -2.37
CA ASN A 111 3.47 -8.89 -2.86
C ASN A 111 4.99 -9.10 -2.75
N GLU A 112 5.79 -8.12 -3.16
CA GLU A 112 7.26 -8.17 -3.07
C GLU A 112 7.74 -8.26 -1.62
N HIS A 113 7.13 -7.48 -0.73
CA HIS A 113 7.41 -7.54 0.70
C HIS A 113 7.04 -8.92 1.26
N PHE A 114 5.84 -9.43 0.98
CA PHE A 114 5.41 -10.76 1.43
C PHE A 114 6.36 -11.88 0.96
N HIS A 115 6.83 -11.83 -0.29
CA HIS A 115 7.84 -12.76 -0.79
C HIS A 115 9.14 -12.72 -0.01
N ARG A 116 9.64 -11.50 0.26
CA ARG A 116 10.86 -11.27 1.02
C ARG A 116 10.74 -11.78 2.46
N VAL A 117 9.60 -11.49 3.09
CA VAL A 117 9.24 -11.95 4.45
C VAL A 117 9.20 -13.47 4.51
N ARG A 118 8.51 -14.10 3.55
CA ARG A 118 8.45 -15.56 3.44
C ARG A 118 9.84 -16.17 3.31
N GLU A 119 10.72 -15.57 2.51
CA GLU A 119 12.08 -16.04 2.34
C GLU A 119 12.91 -15.86 3.62
N LEU A 120 12.81 -14.70 4.28
CA LEU A 120 13.46 -14.39 5.55
C LEU A 120 13.15 -15.45 6.60
N TYR A 121 11.87 -15.63 6.94
CA TYR A 121 11.48 -16.54 8.02
C TYR A 121 11.64 -18.03 7.67
N ARG A 122 11.53 -18.40 6.39
CA ARG A 122 11.84 -19.76 5.94
C ARG A 122 13.32 -20.09 6.13
N ASN A 123 14.20 -19.16 5.77
CA ASN A 123 15.64 -19.33 5.97
C ASN A 123 15.99 -19.28 7.46
N THR A 124 15.29 -18.47 8.26
CA THR A 124 15.41 -18.50 9.73
C THR A 124 15.03 -19.86 10.29
N ALA A 125 13.89 -20.44 9.88
CA ALA A 125 13.49 -21.77 10.34
C ALA A 125 14.55 -22.83 9.98
N ALA A 126 15.09 -22.78 8.76
CA ALA A 126 16.16 -23.67 8.33
C ALA A 126 17.46 -23.47 9.14
N TYR A 127 17.81 -22.22 9.42
CA TYR A 127 18.97 -21.88 10.25
C TYR A 127 18.83 -22.44 11.67
N LEU A 128 17.67 -22.23 12.31
CA LEU A 128 17.37 -22.73 13.64
C LEU A 128 17.42 -24.26 13.71
N ASP A 129 16.89 -24.96 12.70
CA ASP A 129 16.95 -26.42 12.64
C ASP A 129 18.38 -26.95 12.58
N LYS A 130 19.23 -26.32 11.76
CA LYS A 130 20.67 -26.66 11.63
C LYS A 130 21.46 -26.40 12.92
N LEU A 131 21.02 -25.46 13.74
CA LEU A 131 21.56 -25.21 15.08
C LEU A 131 21.02 -26.18 16.14
N GLY A 132 20.06 -27.07 15.82
CA GLY A 132 19.46 -28.01 16.76
C GLY A 132 18.19 -27.50 17.46
N TYR A 133 17.64 -26.36 17.04
CA TYR A 133 16.39 -25.77 17.54
C TYR A 133 15.18 -26.22 16.69
N SER A 134 15.02 -27.54 16.51
CA SER A 134 13.98 -28.10 15.64
C SER A 134 12.55 -27.83 16.11
N ASP A 135 12.32 -27.60 17.41
CA ASP A 135 11.00 -27.25 17.92
C ASP A 135 10.59 -25.84 17.49
N GLU A 136 11.50 -24.88 17.63
CA GLU A 136 11.32 -23.48 17.22
C GLU A 136 11.23 -23.36 15.70
N SER A 137 12.04 -24.14 14.96
CA SER A 137 11.94 -24.24 13.51
C SER A 137 10.58 -24.75 13.04
N ARG A 138 10.03 -25.80 13.68
CA ARG A 138 8.70 -26.32 13.35
C ARG A 138 7.61 -25.28 13.62
N ARG A 139 7.65 -24.61 14.77
CA ARG A 139 6.71 -23.53 15.10
C ARG A 139 6.78 -22.38 14.09
N MET A 140 7.99 -21.97 13.70
CA MET A 140 8.21 -20.94 12.68
C MET A 140 7.59 -21.34 11.34
N ASN A 141 7.81 -22.59 10.89
CA ASN A 141 7.21 -23.10 9.65
C ASN A 141 5.69 -23.19 9.72
N ASP A 142 5.12 -23.57 10.86
CA ASP A 142 3.66 -23.63 11.05
C ASP A 142 3.03 -22.24 10.95
N LEU A 143 3.62 -21.23 11.60
CA LEU A 143 3.19 -19.82 11.50
C LEU A 143 3.34 -19.29 10.07
N LEU A 144 4.45 -19.59 9.39
CA LEU A 144 4.67 -19.18 8.01
C LEU A 144 3.61 -19.79 7.08
N ARG A 145 3.27 -21.06 7.26
CA ARG A 145 2.23 -21.74 6.46
C ARG A 145 0.85 -21.15 6.72
N ASP A 146 0.53 -20.81 7.97
CA ASP A 146 -0.72 -20.14 8.33
C ASP A 146 -0.80 -18.73 7.71
N LEU A 147 0.30 -17.96 7.73
CA LEU A 147 0.38 -16.68 7.06
C LEU A 147 0.19 -16.81 5.53
N GLU A 148 0.88 -17.77 4.89
CA GLU A 148 0.72 -18.06 3.45
C GLU A 148 -0.74 -18.40 3.10
N TYR A 149 -1.41 -19.18 3.95
CA TYR A 149 -2.83 -19.49 3.79
C TYR A 149 -3.73 -18.24 3.93
N ARG A 150 -3.53 -17.43 4.98
CA ARG A 150 -4.32 -16.21 5.25
C ARG A 150 -4.18 -15.15 4.17
N MET A 151 -3.04 -15.07 3.51
CA MET A 151 -2.79 -14.14 2.41
C MET A 151 -3.56 -14.52 1.13
N GLY A 152 -3.90 -15.81 0.97
CA GLY A 152 -4.79 -16.28 -0.09
C GLY A 152 -4.20 -16.15 -1.50
N GLY A 153 -2.88 -16.19 -1.62
CA GLY A 153 -2.15 -16.05 -2.88
C GLY A 153 -1.95 -14.61 -3.35
N GLU A 154 -1.06 -14.45 -4.32
CA GLU A 154 -0.70 -13.15 -4.87
C GLU A 154 -1.74 -12.61 -5.84
N LYS A 155 -2.08 -11.34 -5.68
CA LYS A 155 -2.98 -10.64 -6.61
C LYS A 155 -2.13 -9.98 -7.68
N SER A 156 -2.46 -10.22 -8.95
CA SER A 156 -1.77 -9.58 -10.09
C SER A 156 -1.93 -8.05 -10.04
N PRO A 157 -0.84 -7.28 -9.81
CA PRO A 157 -0.94 -5.81 -9.68
C PRO A 157 -1.43 -5.15 -10.96
N VAL A 158 -1.01 -5.66 -12.13
CA VAL A 158 -1.37 -5.13 -13.45
C VAL A 158 -2.87 -5.34 -13.72
N LEU A 159 -3.38 -6.55 -13.47
CA LEU A 159 -4.78 -6.86 -13.69
C LEU A 159 -5.68 -5.95 -12.86
N TRP A 160 -5.39 -5.78 -11.57
CA TRP A 160 -6.19 -4.95 -10.68
C TRP A 160 -6.09 -3.46 -11.02
N ALA A 161 -4.92 -2.98 -11.46
CA ALA A 161 -4.77 -1.59 -11.89
C ALA A 161 -5.65 -1.28 -13.12
N ILE A 162 -5.67 -2.18 -14.11
CA ILE A 162 -6.53 -2.06 -15.29
C ILE A 162 -8.01 -2.17 -14.89
N LEU A 163 -8.36 -3.11 -14.00
CA LEU A 163 -9.73 -3.32 -13.59
C LEU A 163 -10.31 -2.13 -12.83
N VAL A 164 -9.52 -1.48 -11.97
CA VAL A 164 -9.90 -0.22 -11.30
C VAL A 164 -10.10 0.90 -12.31
N PHE A 165 -9.26 1.01 -13.34
CA PHE A 165 -9.45 2.01 -14.39
C PHE A 165 -10.78 1.83 -15.15
N LEU A 166 -11.11 0.59 -15.50
CA LEU A 166 -12.35 0.25 -16.19
C LEU A 166 -13.58 0.38 -15.28
N ILE A 167 -13.43 0.05 -14.00
CA ILE A 167 -14.51 -0.05 -13.02
C ILE A 167 -14.08 0.71 -11.76
N GLY A 168 -14.17 2.04 -11.80
CA GLY A 168 -13.65 2.95 -10.76
C GLY A 168 -14.00 2.58 -9.32
N ILE A 169 -15.18 2.00 -9.09
CA ILE A 169 -15.65 1.57 -7.77
C ILE A 169 -14.80 0.46 -7.13
N LEU A 170 -14.03 -0.30 -7.92
CA LEU A 170 -13.14 -1.35 -7.42
C LEU A 170 -11.94 -0.83 -6.63
N ILE A 171 -11.69 0.49 -6.66
CA ILE A 171 -10.67 1.11 -5.82
C ILE A 171 -10.90 0.80 -4.33
N TRP A 172 -12.15 0.76 -3.87
CA TRP A 172 -12.46 0.44 -2.47
C TRP A 172 -12.07 -0.98 -2.11
N TYR A 173 -12.26 -1.94 -3.02
CA TYR A 173 -11.82 -3.31 -2.83
C TYR A 173 -10.29 -3.40 -2.76
N VAL A 174 -9.57 -2.70 -3.64
CA VAL A 174 -8.11 -2.66 -3.59
C VAL A 174 -7.63 -2.06 -2.27
N LEU A 175 -8.20 -0.94 -1.82
CA LEU A 175 -7.82 -0.32 -0.55
C LEU A 175 -8.09 -1.25 0.63
N TYR A 176 -9.21 -1.99 0.61
CA TYR A 176 -9.49 -3.03 1.59
C TYR A 176 -8.42 -4.13 1.57
N VAL A 177 -8.15 -4.72 0.40
CA VAL A 177 -7.17 -5.79 0.22
C VAL A 177 -5.79 -5.38 0.72
N VAL A 178 -5.32 -4.19 0.36
CA VAL A 178 -4.01 -3.68 0.77
C VAL A 178 -3.96 -3.53 2.30
N THR A 179 -5.00 -2.95 2.90
CA THR A 179 -5.09 -2.78 4.36
C THR A 179 -5.13 -4.14 5.08
N ASP A 180 -5.93 -5.08 4.57
CA ASP A 180 -6.11 -6.42 5.15
C ASP A 180 -4.84 -7.26 5.04
N SER A 181 -4.19 -7.25 3.87
CA SER A 181 -2.89 -7.88 3.64
C SER A 181 -1.83 -7.34 4.60
N LEU A 182 -1.76 -6.01 4.80
CA LEU A 182 -0.80 -5.41 5.73
C LEU A 182 -1.04 -5.85 7.18
N LYS A 183 -2.29 -5.90 7.63
CA LYS A 183 -2.66 -6.38 8.98
C LYS A 183 -2.27 -7.84 9.19
N LYS A 184 -2.55 -8.70 8.20
CA LYS A 184 -2.21 -10.13 8.26
C LYS A 184 -0.71 -10.33 8.33
N LEU A 185 0.03 -9.56 7.53
CA LEU A 185 1.49 -9.63 7.46
C LEU A 185 2.13 -9.17 8.76
N GLY A 186 1.75 -7.99 9.28
CA GLY A 186 2.28 -7.48 10.54
C GLY A 186 2.05 -8.42 11.73
N ARG A 187 0.88 -9.05 11.83
CA ARG A 187 0.61 -10.08 12.86
C ARG A 187 1.51 -11.30 12.70
N GLY A 188 1.61 -11.83 11.48
CA GLY A 188 2.45 -12.99 11.20
C GLY A 188 3.93 -12.71 11.50
N GLU A 189 4.43 -11.55 11.13
CA GLU A 189 5.80 -11.11 11.41
C GLU A 189 6.07 -10.97 12.91
N THR A 190 5.14 -10.39 13.67
CA THR A 190 5.26 -10.30 15.13
C THR A 190 5.26 -11.68 15.77
N ASP A 191 4.34 -12.57 15.39
CA ASP A 191 4.27 -13.93 15.94
C ASP A 191 5.57 -14.71 15.68
N MET A 192 6.15 -14.57 14.49
CA MET A 192 7.41 -15.19 14.11
C MET A 192 8.61 -14.55 14.81
N THR A 193 8.64 -13.22 14.93
CA THR A 193 9.69 -12.50 15.67
C THR A 193 9.66 -12.84 17.16
N ASP A 194 8.49 -13.07 17.74
CA ASP A 194 8.34 -13.46 19.13
C ASP A 194 9.00 -14.81 19.44
N ILE A 195 9.06 -15.75 18.46
CA ILE A 195 9.85 -16.98 18.62
C ILE A 195 11.31 -16.64 18.86
N VAL A 196 11.90 -15.80 18.00
CA VAL A 196 13.30 -15.40 18.10
C VAL A 196 13.57 -14.57 19.35
N ASN A 197 12.63 -13.69 19.75
CA ASN A 197 12.73 -12.89 20.96
C ASN A 197 12.74 -13.77 22.22
N ASN A 198 11.86 -14.78 22.28
CA ASN A 198 11.79 -15.72 23.39
C ASN A 198 13.08 -16.55 23.48
N MET A 199 13.62 -17.01 22.35
CA MET A 199 14.92 -17.67 22.30
C MET A 199 16.03 -16.75 22.81
N ALA A 200 16.09 -15.51 22.31
CA ALA A 200 17.10 -14.54 22.71
C ALA A 200 17.10 -14.30 24.23
N ARG A 201 15.91 -14.22 24.85
CA ARG A 201 15.78 -14.10 26.30
C ARG A 201 16.21 -15.38 27.03
N GLN A 202 15.79 -16.55 26.54
CA GLN A 202 16.15 -17.85 27.12
C GLN A 202 17.67 -18.09 27.13
N TYR A 203 18.37 -17.66 26.07
CA TYR A 203 19.81 -17.82 25.91
C TYR A 203 20.63 -16.57 26.29
N ASN A 204 20.00 -15.59 26.96
CA ASN A 204 20.63 -14.37 27.47
C ASN A 204 21.37 -13.54 26.40
N LEU A 205 20.77 -13.42 25.22
CA LEU A 205 21.26 -12.64 24.06
C LEU A 205 20.69 -11.20 24.01
N GLY A 206 19.98 -10.75 25.05
CA GLY A 206 19.48 -9.37 25.16
C GLY A 206 18.08 -9.11 24.62
N GLY A 207 17.53 -9.99 23.78
CA GLY A 207 16.19 -9.83 23.19
C GLY A 207 16.05 -8.60 22.28
N PHE A 208 14.85 -8.37 21.76
CA PHE A 208 14.56 -7.17 20.97
C PHE A 208 14.38 -5.95 21.89
N THR A 209 15.03 -4.85 21.55
CA THR A 209 14.83 -3.54 22.19
C THR A 209 13.80 -2.70 21.47
N TYR A 210 13.71 -2.86 20.14
CA TYR A 210 12.65 -2.26 19.35
C TYR A 210 11.31 -2.94 19.62
N ASP A 211 10.23 -2.15 19.60
CA ASP A 211 8.89 -2.66 19.86
C ASP A 211 8.40 -3.53 18.69
N VAL A 212 8.54 -4.85 18.79
CA VAL A 212 8.09 -5.82 17.77
C VAL A 212 6.59 -5.69 17.48
N ARG A 213 5.78 -5.24 18.46
CA ARG A 213 4.35 -5.02 18.27
C ARG A 213 4.04 -3.79 17.41
N SER A 214 5.05 -2.97 17.07
CA SER A 214 4.90 -1.89 16.10
C SER A 214 4.50 -2.41 14.71
N LEU A 215 4.92 -3.63 14.32
CA LEU A 215 4.57 -4.26 13.05
C LEU A 215 3.06 -4.51 12.94
N GLU A 216 2.39 -4.74 14.07
CA GLU A 216 0.93 -4.92 14.17
C GLU A 216 0.14 -3.61 14.20
N ARG A 217 0.81 -2.45 14.37
CA ARG A 217 0.14 -1.13 14.52
C ARG A 217 -0.39 -0.58 13.20
N VAL A 218 -1.16 -1.39 12.49
CA VAL A 218 -2.02 -0.97 11.38
C VAL A 218 -3.41 -0.68 11.97
N PRO A 219 -3.91 0.56 11.89
CA PRO A 219 -5.19 0.91 12.50
C PRO A 219 -6.34 0.01 12.03
N ASP A 220 -7.17 -0.43 12.97
CA ASP A 220 -8.33 -1.25 12.64
C ASP A 220 -9.46 -0.38 12.07
N ARG A 221 -9.49 -0.32 10.74
CA ARG A 221 -10.47 0.47 9.99
C ARG A 221 -11.68 -0.38 9.62
N ASN A 222 -12.87 0.09 10.00
CA ASN A 222 -14.12 -0.46 9.52
C ASN A 222 -14.32 -0.08 8.05
N VAL A 223 -14.13 -1.07 7.17
CA VAL A 223 -14.20 -0.91 5.71
C VAL A 223 -15.57 -0.42 5.26
N VAL A 224 -16.65 -0.92 5.87
CA VAL A 224 -18.03 -0.51 5.56
C VAL A 224 -18.21 0.96 5.90
N LEU A 225 -17.76 1.39 7.07
CA LEU A 225 -17.79 2.80 7.46
C LEU A 225 -17.01 3.67 6.46
N TYR A 226 -15.84 3.20 6.01
CA TYR A 226 -15.00 3.94 5.06
C TYR A 226 -15.65 4.06 3.68
N ILE A 227 -16.35 3.02 3.22
CA ILE A 227 -17.16 3.08 2.00
C ILE A 227 -18.33 4.07 2.18
N VAL A 228 -19.07 3.96 3.28
CA VAL A 228 -20.19 4.87 3.58
C VAL A 228 -19.72 6.32 3.63
N LEU A 229 -18.62 6.61 4.31
CA LEU A 229 -18.03 7.96 4.36
C LEU A 229 -17.58 8.41 2.97
N SER A 230 -17.01 7.52 2.15
CA SER A 230 -16.65 7.86 0.76
C SER A 230 -17.87 8.24 -0.06
N ILE A 231 -19.00 7.56 0.11
CA ILE A 231 -20.24 7.88 -0.61
C ILE A 231 -20.86 9.19 -0.10
N VAL A 232 -21.02 9.33 1.23
CA VAL A 232 -21.64 10.51 1.86
C VAL A 232 -20.84 11.78 1.60
N THR A 233 -19.52 11.67 1.49
CA THR A 233 -18.62 12.81 1.17
C THR A 233 -18.35 12.96 -0.33
N LEU A 234 -19.09 12.26 -1.19
CA LEU A 234 -18.96 12.32 -2.66
C LEU A 234 -17.52 12.08 -3.15
N GLY A 235 -16.83 11.13 -2.52
CA GLY A 235 -15.47 10.72 -2.88
C GLY A 235 -14.35 11.48 -2.15
N ILE A 236 -14.64 12.53 -1.38
CA ILE A 236 -13.59 13.27 -0.65
C ILE A 236 -12.89 12.37 0.37
N PHE A 237 -13.65 11.58 1.14
CA PHE A 237 -13.09 10.66 2.13
C PHE A 237 -12.26 9.53 1.48
N GLN A 238 -12.52 9.17 0.22
CA GLN A 238 -11.71 8.19 -0.50
C GLN A 238 -10.25 8.67 -0.65
N ILE A 239 -10.03 9.98 -0.84
CA ILE A 239 -8.70 10.59 -0.94
C ILE A 239 -7.93 10.39 0.38
N TYR A 240 -8.61 10.61 1.51
CA TYR A 240 -8.04 10.34 2.83
C TYR A 240 -7.68 8.86 2.99
N TRP A 241 -8.53 7.94 2.54
CA TRP A 241 -8.25 6.51 2.63
C TRP A 241 -7.02 6.10 1.80
N MET A 242 -6.90 6.61 0.57
CA MET A 242 -5.73 6.41 -0.29
C MET A 242 -4.43 6.93 0.36
N TYR A 243 -4.51 8.12 0.99
CA TYR A 243 -3.42 8.68 1.79
C TYR A 243 -3.06 7.76 2.97
N ALA A 244 -4.06 7.33 3.75
CA ALA A 244 -3.85 6.51 4.94
C ALA A 244 -3.16 5.18 4.61
N VAL A 245 -3.59 4.50 3.55
CA VAL A 245 -2.97 3.25 3.08
C VAL A 245 -1.50 3.44 2.74
N THR A 246 -1.15 4.54 2.06
CA THR A 246 0.25 4.83 1.70
C THR A 246 1.12 5.10 2.92
N VAL A 247 0.59 5.87 3.87
CA VAL A 247 1.27 6.17 5.13
C VAL A 247 1.51 4.90 5.95
N ASP A 248 0.49 4.05 6.07
CA ASP A 248 0.59 2.80 6.82
C ASP A 248 1.63 1.85 6.22
N LEU A 249 1.64 1.67 4.89
CA LEU A 249 2.64 0.86 4.20
C LEU A 249 4.05 1.37 4.46
N ASN A 250 4.28 2.68 4.27
CA ASN A 250 5.59 3.28 4.50
C ASN A 250 6.02 3.13 5.97
N LYS A 251 5.08 3.29 6.91
CA LYS A 251 5.37 3.12 8.34
C LYS A 251 5.73 1.68 8.67
N HIS A 252 4.90 0.71 8.26
CA HIS A 252 5.15 -0.70 8.52
C HIS A 252 6.51 -1.14 7.96
N PHE A 253 6.88 -0.71 6.75
CA PHE A 253 8.19 -1.05 6.18
C PHE A 253 9.37 -0.42 6.91
N ARG A 254 9.21 0.80 7.45
CA ARG A 254 10.25 1.38 8.32
C ARG A 254 10.39 0.59 9.61
N ASP A 255 9.27 0.30 10.27
CA ASP A 255 9.24 -0.42 11.54
C ASP A 255 9.85 -1.83 11.36
N HIS A 256 9.56 -2.51 10.23
CA HIS A 256 10.15 -3.81 9.91
C HIS A 256 11.66 -3.73 9.70
N ARG A 257 12.19 -2.70 9.04
CA ARG A 257 13.65 -2.52 8.90
C ARG A 257 14.36 -2.29 10.22
N GLU A 258 13.71 -1.73 11.23
CA GLU A 258 14.28 -1.61 12.57
C GLU A 258 14.35 -2.98 13.25
N VAL A 259 13.25 -3.75 13.20
CA VAL A 259 13.19 -5.11 13.74
C VAL A 259 14.23 -6.02 13.09
N GLU A 260 14.35 -6.01 11.76
CA GLU A 260 15.30 -6.85 11.02
C GLU A 260 16.76 -6.62 11.41
N ARG A 261 17.12 -5.39 11.80
CA ARG A 261 18.48 -5.07 12.24
C ARG A 261 18.82 -5.70 13.59
N GLU A 262 17.87 -5.77 14.51
CA GLU A 262 18.07 -6.48 15.77
C GLU A 262 17.97 -7.99 15.56
N PHE A 263 17.05 -8.42 14.69
CA PHE A 263 16.81 -9.82 14.36
C PHE A 263 18.08 -10.51 13.90
N ILE A 264 18.84 -9.87 12.99
CA ILE A 264 20.08 -10.44 12.49
C ILE A 264 21.18 -10.49 13.54
N GLN A 265 21.29 -9.47 14.39
CA GLN A 265 22.28 -9.44 15.49
C GLN A 265 22.02 -10.57 16.48
N ILE A 266 20.76 -10.85 16.78
CA ILE A 266 20.38 -11.97 17.66
C ILE A 266 20.79 -13.30 17.01
N LEU A 267 20.46 -13.51 15.73
CA LEU A 267 20.79 -14.75 15.03
C LEU A 267 22.30 -14.97 14.91
N GLU A 268 23.08 -13.93 14.63
CA GLU A 268 24.56 -14.02 14.55
C GLU A 268 25.20 -14.46 15.87
N ASN A 269 24.57 -14.16 17.00
CA ASN A 269 25.05 -14.53 18.33
C ASN A 269 24.49 -15.87 18.84
N MET A 270 23.57 -16.51 18.10
CA MET A 270 23.09 -17.84 18.47
C MET A 270 24.18 -18.89 18.28
N LYS A 271 24.23 -19.85 19.21
CA LYS A 271 25.15 -20.99 19.17
C LYS A 271 24.37 -22.27 18.90
N PRO A 272 25.02 -23.33 18.36
CA PRO A 272 24.40 -24.65 18.28
C PRO A 272 23.94 -25.12 19.67
N LYS A 273 22.78 -25.77 19.72
CA LYS A 273 22.23 -26.42 20.91
C LYS A 273 23.13 -27.61 21.26
N GLU A 274 23.69 -27.59 22.48
CA GLU A 274 24.50 -28.69 23.04
C GLU A 274 23.68 -29.97 23.25
#